data_AF-A0A072NIS6-F1
#
_entry.id   AF-A0A072NIS6-F1
#
_cell.length_a   1.000
_cell.length_b   1.000
_cell.length_c   1.000
_cell.angle_alpha   90.00
_cell.angle_beta   90.00
_cell.angle_gamma   90.00
#
_symmetry.space_group_name_H-M   'P 1'
#
loop_
_entity.id
_entity.type
_entity.pdbx_description
1 polymer ?
#
loop_
_entity_poly.entity_id
_entity_poly.type
_entity_poly.pdbx_seq_one_letter_code
_entity_poly.pdbx_strand_id
1 'polypeptide(L)'
;MSEEKLSDLISPEAVINFETGAIKASTLDSIIKLLPFEMGFCDANDTFRWYSNNPNRVHGRRKEAIGRPVLELHPKVAHHVEKLLNDFRSGTRDEWEFWFPKRSGETGQIYQKFMAVRDENGKYLGCMDVTVNIDLFQGKEGTNTPETIDEFIAVKPEK
;
A
#
# COMPACT_ATOMS: atom_id res chain seq x y z
N MET A 1 7.78 -25.36 15.30
CA MET A 1 7.35 -24.19 16.09
C MET A 1 6.45 -23.39 15.18
N SER A 2 5.16 -23.24 15.50
CA SER A 2 4.26 -22.41 14.70
C SER A 2 4.78 -20.97 14.73
N GLU A 3 4.98 -20.32 13.58
CA GLU A 3 5.10 -18.86 13.56
C GLU A 3 3.86 -18.29 14.25
N GLU A 4 4.03 -17.66 15.41
CA GLU A 4 2.95 -16.91 16.04
C GLU A 4 2.55 -15.78 15.08
N LYS A 5 1.27 -15.69 14.74
CA LYS A 5 0.80 -14.59 13.92
C LYS A 5 0.95 -13.32 14.75
N LEU A 6 1.53 -12.27 14.18
CA LEU A 6 1.66 -10.97 14.85
C LEU A 6 0.31 -10.44 15.37
N SER A 7 -0.80 -10.81 14.72
CA SER A 7 -2.17 -10.50 15.16
C SER A 7 -2.54 -11.08 16.52
N ASP A 8 -1.87 -12.14 16.95
CA ASP A 8 -2.17 -12.85 18.19
C ASP A 8 -1.37 -12.26 19.37
N LEU A 9 -0.35 -11.45 19.07
CA LEU A 9 0.56 -10.85 20.03
C LEU A 9 0.18 -9.43 20.45
N ILE A 10 -0.47 -8.67 19.55
CA ILE A 10 -0.74 -7.24 19.77
C ILE A 10 -2.22 -6.94 19.51
N SER A 11 -2.87 -6.33 20.49
CA SER A 11 -4.27 -5.88 20.39
C SER A 11 -4.42 -4.79 19.33
N PRO A 12 -5.52 -4.78 18.54
CA PRO A 12 -5.88 -3.64 17.68
C PRO A 12 -6.03 -2.31 18.42
N GLU A 13 -6.23 -2.35 19.74
CA GLU A 13 -6.30 -1.16 20.61
C GLU A 13 -4.93 -0.65 21.08
N ALA A 14 -3.83 -1.30 20.66
CA ALA A 14 -2.49 -0.83 20.94
C ALA A 14 -2.28 0.58 20.35
N VAL A 15 -1.61 1.43 21.13
CA VAL A 15 -1.19 2.76 20.69
C VAL A 15 0.20 2.63 20.07
N ILE A 16 0.31 3.06 18.81
CA ILE A 16 1.58 3.15 18.09
C ILE A 16 2.13 4.55 18.30
N ASN A 17 3.35 4.65 18.83
CA ASN A 17 4.06 5.90 19.04
C ASN A 17 5.02 6.13 17.86
N PHE A 18 4.80 7.20 17.12
CA PHE A 18 5.63 7.68 16.02
C PHE A 18 6.42 8.92 16.47
N GLU A 19 7.42 9.31 15.70
CA GLU A 19 8.18 10.55 15.95
C GLU A 19 7.29 11.80 15.95
N THR A 20 6.21 11.78 15.17
CA THR A 20 5.30 12.92 14.96
C THR A 20 4.01 12.82 15.78
N GLY A 21 3.91 11.89 16.72
CA GLY A 21 2.73 11.72 17.58
C GLY A 21 2.33 10.25 17.78
N ALA A 22 1.14 10.01 18.31
CA ALA A 22 0.66 8.66 18.61
C ALA A 22 -0.76 8.42 18.09
N ILE A 23 -1.07 7.19 17.68
CA ILE A 23 -2.38 6.79 17.16
C ILE A 23 -2.67 5.33 17.48
N LYS A 24 -3.93 4.98 17.72
CA LYS A 24 -4.33 3.57 17.87
C LYS A 24 -4.14 2.81 16.56
N ALA A 25 -3.67 1.56 16.64
CA ALA A 25 -3.49 0.69 15.48
C ALA A 25 -4.80 0.51 14.69
N SER A 26 -5.93 0.33 15.36
CA SER A 26 -7.26 0.23 14.74
C SER A 26 -7.69 1.51 13.99
N THR A 27 -7.32 2.68 14.50
CA THR A 27 -7.56 3.96 13.82
C THR A 27 -6.66 4.11 12.60
N LEU A 28 -5.38 3.76 12.71
CA LEU A 28 -4.45 3.79 11.58
C LEU A 28 -4.90 2.87 10.44
N ASP A 29 -5.32 1.65 10.75
CA ASP A 29 -5.86 0.71 9.75
C ASP A 29 -7.12 1.27 9.06
N SER A 30 -8.00 1.94 9.82
CA SER A 30 -9.18 2.62 9.25
C SER A 30 -8.79 3.76 8.30
N ILE A 31 -7.80 4.58 8.65
CA ILE A 31 -7.31 5.68 7.78
C ILE A 31 -6.74 5.12 6.48
N ILE A 32 -5.88 4.10 6.58
CA ILE A 32 -5.23 3.50 5.41
C ILE A 32 -6.25 2.92 4.42
N LYS A 33 -7.33 2.31 4.91
CA LYS A 33 -8.41 1.77 4.07
C LYS A 33 -9.15 2.83 3.24
N LEU A 34 -9.10 4.10 3.65
CA LEU A 34 -9.75 5.23 2.97
C LEU A 34 -8.89 5.85 1.88
N LEU A 35 -7.58 5.53 1.84
CA LEU A 35 -6.67 6.10 0.85
C LEU A 35 -7.09 5.69 -0.57
N PRO A 36 -6.90 6.56 -1.58
CA PRO A 36 -7.28 6.29 -2.97
C PRO A 36 -6.31 5.34 -3.70
N PHE A 37 -5.56 4.54 -2.95
CA PHE A 37 -4.59 3.58 -3.44
C PHE A 37 -4.52 2.38 -2.49
N GLU A 38 -4.09 1.25 -3.03
CA GLU A 38 -3.80 0.04 -2.27
C GLU A 38 -2.34 0.01 -1.85
N MET A 39 -2.08 -0.65 -0.73
CA MET A 39 -0.76 -0.90 -0.17
C MET A 39 -0.61 -2.38 0.17
N GLY A 40 0.59 -2.92 0.00
CA GLY A 40 0.97 -4.25 0.46
C GLY A 40 2.37 -4.25 1.03
N PHE A 41 2.66 -5.19 1.94
CA PHE A 41 3.96 -5.31 2.58
C PHE A 41 4.36 -6.76 2.81
N CYS A 42 5.59 -7.11 2.42
CA CYS A 42 6.29 -8.30 2.89
C CYS A 42 7.54 -7.91 3.68
N ASP A 43 7.88 -8.75 4.67
CA ASP A 43 9.04 -8.52 5.52
C ASP A 43 10.37 -8.87 4.83
N ALA A 44 11.49 -8.68 5.53
CA ALA A 44 12.83 -8.96 5.02
C ALA A 44 13.07 -10.44 4.63
N ASN A 45 12.21 -11.37 5.09
CA ASN A 45 12.23 -12.78 4.74
C ASN A 45 11.30 -13.12 3.57
N ASP A 46 10.78 -12.11 2.87
CA ASP A 46 9.82 -12.21 1.78
C ASP A 46 8.51 -12.89 2.17
N THR A 47 8.13 -12.81 3.45
CA THR A 47 6.83 -13.29 3.92
C THR A 47 5.81 -12.18 3.82
N PHE A 48 4.66 -12.44 3.18
CA PHE A 48 3.61 -11.44 3.04
C PHE A 48 2.92 -11.19 4.38
N ARG A 49 3.01 -9.96 4.92
CA ARG A 49 2.57 -9.66 6.29
C ARG A 49 1.30 -8.82 6.36
N TRP A 50 1.08 -7.93 5.38
CA TRP A 50 0.00 -6.97 5.48
C TRP A 50 -0.43 -6.41 4.11
N TYR A 51 -1.69 -5.98 4.02
CA TYR A 51 -2.20 -5.16 2.92
C TYR A 51 -3.31 -4.24 3.42
N SER A 52 -3.50 -3.11 2.75
CA SER A 52 -4.63 -2.24 2.98
C SER A 52 -5.90 -2.90 2.42
N ASN A 53 -6.88 -3.16 3.29
CA ASN A 53 -8.11 -3.82 2.90
C ASN A 53 -9.15 -2.82 2.34
N ASN A 54 -8.78 -2.09 1.28
CA ASN A 54 -9.66 -1.11 0.64
C ASN A 54 -10.89 -1.83 0.04
N PRO A 55 -12.11 -1.29 0.17
CA PRO A 55 -13.32 -1.94 -0.34
C PRO A 55 -13.35 -2.04 -1.88
N ASN A 56 -12.79 -1.06 -2.59
CA ASN A 56 -12.82 -0.95 -4.06
C ASN A 56 -11.45 -1.25 -4.70
N ARG A 57 -10.72 -2.22 -4.15
CA ARG A 57 -9.40 -2.59 -4.66
C ARG A 57 -9.42 -3.24 -6.05
N VAL A 58 -8.47 -2.84 -6.88
CA VAL A 58 -8.15 -3.29 -8.24
C VAL A 58 -7.73 -4.76 -8.24
N HIS A 59 -6.77 -5.12 -7.37
CA HIS A 59 -6.34 -6.50 -7.25
C HIS A 59 -7.22 -7.25 -6.26
N GLY A 60 -7.37 -8.57 -6.34
CA GLY A 60 -8.03 -9.38 -5.30
C GLY A 60 -7.02 -9.90 -4.27
N ARG A 61 -7.37 -9.96 -2.99
CA ARG A 61 -6.52 -10.42 -1.86
C ARG A 61 -7.37 -11.38 -1.05
N ARG A 62 -6.68 -12.33 -0.46
CA ARG A 62 -7.24 -13.40 0.37
C ARG A 62 -6.53 -13.36 1.70
N LYS A 63 -7.25 -13.49 2.82
CA LYS A 63 -6.62 -13.45 4.16
C LYS A 63 -5.62 -14.58 4.33
N GLU A 64 -5.84 -15.69 3.62
CA GLU A 64 -4.98 -16.88 3.57
C GLU A 64 -3.61 -16.61 2.91
N ALA A 65 -3.42 -15.47 2.26
CA ALA A 65 -2.13 -15.07 1.72
C ALA A 65 -1.16 -14.54 2.81
N ILE A 66 -1.69 -14.07 3.95
CA ILE A 66 -0.87 -13.57 5.06
C ILE A 66 -0.07 -14.72 5.68
N GLY A 67 1.22 -14.49 5.89
CA GLY A 67 2.16 -15.47 6.43
C GLY A 67 2.75 -16.41 5.39
N ARG A 68 2.44 -16.24 4.11
CA ARG A 68 3.01 -17.06 3.03
C ARG A 68 4.19 -16.38 2.35
N PRO A 69 5.19 -17.14 1.86
CA PRO A 69 6.26 -16.60 1.02
C PRO A 69 5.68 -15.95 -0.24
N VAL A 70 6.14 -14.75 -0.58
CA VAL A 70 5.61 -13.97 -1.71
C VAL A 70 5.76 -14.70 -3.05
N LEU A 71 6.85 -15.45 -3.24
CA LEU A 71 7.08 -16.22 -4.47
C LEU A 71 5.99 -17.29 -4.71
N GLU A 72 5.43 -17.89 -3.65
CA GLU A 72 4.34 -18.85 -3.78
C GLU A 72 3.00 -18.21 -4.17
N LEU A 73 2.83 -16.93 -3.87
CA LEU A 73 1.62 -16.19 -4.23
C LEU A 73 1.59 -15.81 -5.72
N HIS A 74 2.76 -15.83 -6.38
CA HIS A 74 2.96 -15.37 -7.75
C HIS A 74 3.71 -16.37 -8.64
N PRO A 75 3.28 -17.65 -8.72
CA PRO A 75 4.07 -18.72 -9.35
C PRO A 75 4.37 -18.48 -10.84
N LYS A 76 3.47 -17.79 -11.56
CA LYS A 76 3.64 -17.51 -13.00
C LYS A 76 4.75 -16.48 -13.30
N VAL A 77 5.10 -15.65 -12.32
CA VAL A 77 6.05 -14.54 -12.48
C VAL A 77 7.13 -14.54 -11.39
N ALA A 78 7.35 -15.69 -10.75
CA ALA A 78 8.25 -15.82 -9.60
C ALA A 78 9.66 -15.28 -9.88
N HIS A 79 10.21 -15.51 -11.08
CA HIS A 79 11.53 -15.01 -11.48
C HIS A 79 11.61 -13.47 -11.53
N HIS A 80 10.55 -12.78 -11.95
CA HIS A 80 10.50 -11.31 -11.92
C HIS A 80 10.42 -10.79 -10.48
N VAL A 81 9.60 -11.43 -9.66
CA VAL A 81 9.44 -11.09 -8.23
C VAL A 81 10.75 -11.31 -7.48
N GLU A 82 11.42 -12.44 -7.73
CA GLU A 82 12.72 -12.76 -7.14
C GLU A 82 13.79 -11.73 -7.53
N LYS A 83 13.85 -11.34 -8.82
CA LYS A 83 14.76 -10.27 -9.26
C LYS A 83 14.51 -8.96 -8.51
N LEU A 84 13.25 -8.56 -8.39
CA LEU A 84 12.84 -7.34 -7.70
C LEU A 84 13.26 -7.37 -6.22
N LEU A 85 12.95 -8.46 -5.51
CA LEU A 85 13.28 -8.61 -4.09
C LEU A 85 14.80 -8.66 -3.86
N ASN A 86 15.56 -9.31 -4.76
CA ASN A 86 17.02 -9.36 -4.69
C ASN A 86 17.66 -7.98 -4.92
N ASP A 87 17.10 -7.16 -5.82
CA ASP A 87 17.59 -5.80 -6.03
C ASP A 87 17.43 -4.94 -4.79
N PHE A 88 16.27 -5.05 -4.12
CA PHE A 88 16.00 -4.32 -2.89
C PHE A 88 16.89 -4.80 -1.74
N ARG A 89 17.04 -6.11 -1.57
CA ARG A 89 17.89 -6.70 -0.53
C ARG A 89 19.37 -6.32 -0.70
N SER A 90 19.87 -6.32 -1.93
CA SER A 90 21.28 -5.99 -2.23
C SER A 90 21.57 -4.49 -2.21
N GLY A 91 20.54 -3.63 -2.24
CA GLY A 91 20.71 -2.19 -2.40
C GLY A 91 21.06 -1.76 -3.82
N THR A 92 20.92 -2.66 -4.81
CA THR A 92 21.12 -2.34 -6.22
C THR A 92 20.12 -1.28 -6.71
N ARG A 93 18.92 -1.26 -6.10
CA ARG A 93 17.81 -0.37 -6.45
C ARG A 93 16.87 -0.28 -5.25
N ASP A 94 16.17 0.84 -5.11
CA ASP A 94 15.17 1.03 -4.05
C ASP A 94 13.73 1.12 -4.58
N GLU A 95 13.54 1.21 -5.89
CA GLU A 95 12.21 1.27 -6.49
C GLU A 95 12.09 0.59 -7.86
N TRP A 96 10.93 -0.03 -8.08
CA TRP A 96 10.47 -0.49 -9.39
C TRP A 96 9.08 0.08 -9.63
N GLU A 97 8.85 0.62 -10.84
CA GLU A 97 7.55 1.16 -11.22
C GLU A 97 7.05 0.55 -12.51
N PHE A 98 5.73 0.43 -12.60
CA PHE A 98 5.02 -0.19 -13.71
C PHE A 98 3.74 0.56 -14.02
N TRP A 99 3.44 0.64 -15.31
CA TRP A 99 2.26 1.31 -15.86
C TRP A 99 1.51 0.29 -16.70
N PHE A 100 0.38 -0.20 -16.19
CA PHE A 100 -0.41 -1.24 -16.83
C PHE A 100 -1.71 -0.67 -17.39
N PRO A 101 -2.16 -1.09 -18.58
CA PRO A 101 -3.55 -0.91 -18.95
C PRO A 101 -4.45 -1.71 -17.99
N LYS A 102 -5.72 -1.30 -17.86
CA LYS A 102 -6.74 -2.18 -17.27
C LYS A 102 -6.91 -3.45 -18.14
N ARG A 103 -7.61 -4.46 -17.61
CA ARG A 103 -7.74 -5.78 -18.26
C ARG A 103 -8.21 -5.64 -19.71
N SER A 104 -7.89 -6.62 -20.56
CA SER A 104 -8.23 -6.60 -21.99
C SER A 104 -9.69 -6.20 -22.23
N GLY A 105 -9.91 -5.06 -22.89
CA GLY A 105 -11.23 -4.50 -23.20
C GLY A 105 -11.71 -3.38 -22.27
N GLU A 106 -11.00 -3.10 -21.17
CA GLU A 106 -11.29 -1.97 -20.28
C GLU A 106 -10.38 -0.77 -20.61
N THR A 107 -10.97 0.42 -20.68
CA THR A 107 -10.21 1.68 -20.75
C THR A 107 -9.72 2.07 -19.37
N GLY A 108 -8.46 2.48 -19.27
CA GLY A 108 -7.90 3.03 -18.03
C GLY A 108 -6.48 2.56 -17.74
N GLN A 109 -5.88 3.13 -16.69
CA GLN A 109 -4.49 2.90 -16.33
C GLN A 109 -4.31 2.58 -14.84
N ILE A 110 -3.51 1.56 -14.58
CA ILE A 110 -3.06 1.17 -13.24
C ILE A 110 -1.58 1.52 -13.13
N TYR A 111 -1.24 2.28 -12.10
CA TYR A 111 0.14 2.50 -11.68
C TYR A 111 0.46 1.56 -10.52
N GLN A 112 1.62 0.90 -10.59
CA GLN A 112 2.13 0.10 -9.49
C GLN A 112 3.57 0.49 -9.20
N LYS A 113 3.89 0.75 -7.93
CA LYS A 113 5.25 1.02 -7.47
C LYS A 113 5.61 0.08 -6.34
N PHE A 114 6.76 -0.54 -6.44
CA PHE A 114 7.39 -1.33 -5.39
C PHE A 114 8.57 -0.54 -4.84
N MET A 115 8.74 -0.58 -3.53
CA MET A 115 9.74 0.19 -2.80
C MET A 115 10.43 -0.68 -1.75
N ALA A 116 11.76 -0.56 -1.66
CA ALA A 116 12.52 -1.12 -0.56
C ALA A 116 12.23 -0.33 0.72
N VAL A 117 11.76 -1.00 1.77
CA VAL A 117 11.56 -0.40 3.09
C VAL A 117 12.85 -0.58 3.88
N ARG A 118 13.39 0.52 4.40
CA ARG A 118 14.61 0.55 5.21
C ARG A 118 14.39 1.32 6.49
N ASP A 119 15.13 0.97 7.54
CA ASP A 119 15.21 1.80 8.74
C ASP A 119 16.18 2.99 8.55
N GLU A 120 16.28 3.84 9.57
CA GLU A 120 17.18 5.00 9.59
C GLU A 120 18.66 4.66 9.39
N ASN A 121 19.06 3.42 9.68
CA ASN A 121 20.43 2.92 9.49
C ASN A 121 20.62 2.26 8.10
N GLY A 122 19.62 2.31 7.22
CA GLY A 122 19.64 1.71 5.90
C GLY A 122 19.40 0.20 5.88
N LYS A 123 19.08 -0.42 7.01
CA LYS A 123 18.80 -1.86 7.09
C LYS A 123 17.51 -2.17 6.35
N TYR A 124 17.55 -3.16 5.45
CA TYR A 124 16.38 -3.64 4.73
C TYR A 124 15.36 -4.27 5.69
N LEU A 125 14.14 -3.75 5.72
CA LEU A 125 13.01 -4.22 6.53
C LEU A 125 12.02 -5.06 5.73
N GLY A 126 12.00 -4.90 4.40
CA GLY A 126 11.06 -5.59 3.53
C GLY A 126 10.73 -4.80 2.26
N CYS A 127 9.73 -5.27 1.53
CA CYS A 127 9.25 -4.64 0.31
C CYS A 127 7.82 -4.18 0.50
N MET A 128 7.55 -2.94 0.11
CA MET A 128 6.21 -2.38 0.08
C MET A 128 5.77 -2.15 -1.37
N ASP A 129 4.52 -2.46 -1.68
CA ASP A 129 3.90 -2.11 -2.96
C ASP A 129 2.77 -1.11 -2.77
N VAL A 130 2.58 -0.23 -3.75
CA VAL A 130 1.39 0.60 -3.92
C VAL A 130 0.78 0.36 -5.28
N THR A 131 -0.55 0.28 -5.33
CA THR A 131 -1.33 0.21 -6.57
C THR A 131 -2.32 1.37 -6.62
N VAL A 132 -2.31 2.12 -7.73
CA VAL A 132 -3.15 3.29 -7.93
C VAL A 132 -3.97 3.12 -9.21
N ASN A 133 -5.28 3.31 -9.11
CA ASN A 133 -6.14 3.47 -10.28
C ASN A 133 -6.07 4.94 -10.73
N ILE A 134 -5.32 5.21 -11.80
CA ILE A 134 -5.01 6.58 -12.25
C ILE A 134 -6.26 7.30 -12.76
N ASP A 135 -7.24 6.57 -13.26
CA ASP A 135 -8.52 7.11 -13.72
C ASP A 135 -9.26 7.89 -12.62
N LEU A 136 -8.95 7.66 -11.34
CA LEU A 136 -9.52 8.44 -10.24
C LEU A 136 -9.16 9.93 -10.31
N PHE A 137 -8.04 10.26 -10.98
CA PHE A 137 -7.48 11.60 -11.05
C PHE A 137 -7.63 12.26 -12.43
N GLN A 138 -7.75 11.46 -13.50
CA GLN A 138 -7.80 11.99 -14.87
C GLN A 138 -8.99 12.92 -15.09
N GLY A 139 -8.73 14.07 -15.73
CA GLY A 139 -9.77 15.02 -16.14
C GLY A 139 -10.38 15.82 -14.97
N LYS A 140 -9.77 15.77 -13.79
CA LYS A 140 -10.22 16.48 -12.58
C LYS A 140 -9.35 17.68 -12.23
N GLU A 141 -8.37 18.00 -13.07
CA GLU A 141 -7.43 19.08 -12.86
C GLU A 141 -8.17 20.42 -12.67
N GLY A 142 -7.95 21.07 -11.52
CA GLY A 142 -8.61 22.34 -11.20
C GLY A 142 -10.11 22.27 -10.89
N THR A 143 -10.68 21.07 -10.76
CA THR A 143 -12.09 20.85 -10.37
C THR A 143 -12.20 20.48 -8.90
N ASN A 144 -13.38 20.71 -8.29
CA ASN A 144 -13.68 20.32 -6.91
C ASN A 144 -12.68 20.87 -5.87
N THR A 145 -12.27 22.11 -6.07
CA THR A 145 -11.47 22.94 -5.15
C THR A 145 -12.39 23.75 -4.23
N PRO A 146 -11.90 24.29 -3.10
CA PRO A 146 -12.70 25.18 -2.26
C PRO A 146 -13.33 26.37 -3.02
N GLU A 147 -12.68 26.86 -4.08
CA GLU A 147 -13.15 27.96 -4.92
C GLU A 147 -14.14 27.55 -6.01
N THR A 148 -14.33 26.25 -6.23
CA THR A 148 -15.25 25.70 -7.27
C THR A 148 -16.39 24.88 -6.68
N ILE A 149 -16.35 24.54 -5.39
CA ILE A 149 -17.42 23.85 -4.69
C ILE A 149 -18.40 24.89 -4.11
N ASP A 150 -19.63 24.90 -4.62
CA ASP A 150 -20.69 25.85 -4.20
C ASP A 150 -20.90 25.88 -2.68
N GLU A 151 -20.88 24.71 -2.02
CA GLU A 151 -21.01 24.60 -0.57
C GLU A 151 -19.88 25.29 0.19
N PHE A 152 -18.63 25.21 -0.31
CA PHE A 152 -17.48 25.89 0.30
C PHE A 152 -17.52 27.40 0.04
N ILE A 153 -17.90 27.82 -1.17
CA ILE A 153 -18.05 29.24 -1.52
C ILE A 153 -19.13 29.91 -0.66
N ALA A 154 -20.18 29.17 -0.30
CA ALA A 154 -21.26 29.66 0.55
C ALA A 154 -20.84 29.89 2.01
N VAL A 155 -19.75 29.27 2.49
CA VAL A 155 -19.24 29.47 3.85
C VAL A 155 -18.60 30.85 3.96
N LYS A 156 -19.18 31.71 4.80
CA LYS A 156 -18.59 33.02 5.15
C LYS A 156 -17.92 32.93 6.51
N PRO A 157 -16.75 33.54 6.71
CA PRO A 157 -16.11 33.59 8.02
C PRO A 157 -17.01 34.34 9.00
N GLU A 158 -17.17 33.79 10.20
CA GLU A 158 -17.76 34.52 11.32
C GLU A 158 -16.82 35.68 11.70
N LYS A 159 -17.40 36.86 11.93
CA LYS A 159 -16.68 38.06 12.34
C LYS A 159 -16.29 38.00 13.81
#